data_AF-A0A522DY34-F1
#
_entry.id   AF-A0A522DY34-F1
#
_cell.length_a   1.000
_cell.length_b   1.000
_cell.length_c   1.000
_cell.angle_alpha   90.00
_cell.angle_beta   90.00
_cell.angle_gamma   90.00
#
_symmetry.space_group_name_H-M   'P 1'
#
loop_
_entity.id
_entity.type
_entity.pdbx_description
1 polymer ?
#
loop_
_entity_poly.entity_id
_entity_poly.type
_entity_poly.pdbx_seq_one_letter_code
_entity_poly.pdbx_strand_id
1 'polypeptide(L)'
;MWTTDSFWFEIAIVSIIFAIGNMVMGQFEEQTPKIRRVAKYLLVLILICGISFFFGRAAAMIILGISFLPVLYVHSYYLPKKKGINGWTGEPKNKYYDFRKWNKDIFSE
;
A
#
# COMPACT_ATOMS: atom_id res chain seq x y z
N MET A 1 15.58 -13.77 -24.92
CA MET A 1 14.24 -13.28 -25.33
C MET A 1 13.53 -12.82 -24.07
N TRP A 2 13.36 -11.50 -23.88
CA TRP A 2 12.63 -10.97 -22.72
C TRP A 2 11.13 -11.06 -23.02
N THR A 3 10.57 -12.26 -22.94
CA THR A 3 9.12 -12.45 -23.09
C THR A 3 8.47 -12.00 -21.80
N THR A 4 7.90 -10.79 -21.82
CA THR A 4 7.05 -10.32 -20.71
C THR A 4 5.72 -11.08 -20.68
N ASP A 5 5.40 -11.95 -21.64
CA ASP A 5 4.10 -12.64 -21.78
C ASP A 5 3.73 -13.62 -20.66
N SER A 6 4.59 -13.80 -19.65
CA SER A 6 4.28 -14.62 -18.48
C SER A 6 3.76 -13.78 -17.30
N PHE A 7 3.07 -14.44 -16.37
CA PHE A 7 2.61 -13.85 -15.11
C PHE A 7 3.74 -13.28 -14.23
N TRP A 8 5.00 -13.63 -14.52
CA TRP A 8 6.15 -13.04 -13.85
C TRP A 8 6.22 -11.53 -14.00
N PHE A 9 5.66 -10.96 -15.07
CA PHE A 9 5.58 -9.51 -15.24
C PHE A 9 4.70 -8.87 -14.16
N GLU A 10 3.46 -9.34 -14.00
CA GLU A 10 2.53 -8.87 -12.98
C GLU A 10 3.11 -9.06 -11.57
N ILE A 11 3.70 -10.23 -11.32
CA ILE A 11 4.32 -10.57 -10.05
C ILE A 11 5.46 -9.59 -9.74
N ALA A 12 6.35 -9.35 -10.69
CA ALA A 12 7.48 -8.44 -10.50
C ALA A 12 7.01 -7.00 -10.23
N ILE A 13 6.08 -6.48 -11.02
CA ILE A 13 5.56 -5.11 -10.88
C ILE A 13 4.88 -4.92 -9.51
N VAL A 14 3.96 -5.81 -9.12
CA VAL A 14 3.28 -5.72 -7.82
C VAL A 14 4.30 -5.85 -6.68
N SER A 15 5.26 -6.76 -6.79
CA SER A 15 6.28 -6.97 -5.75
C SER A 15 7.19 -5.75 -5.58
N ILE A 16 7.63 -5.12 -6.67
CA ILE A 16 8.44 -3.89 -6.62
C ILE A 16 7.65 -2.75 -5.95
N ILE A 17 6.37 -2.57 -6.33
CA ILE A 17 5.49 -1.56 -5.72
C ILE A 17 5.38 -1.77 -4.21
N PHE A 18 5.11 -2.99 -3.76
CA PHE A 18 5.00 -3.28 -2.33
C PHE A 18 6.33 -3.18 -1.60
N ALA A 19 7.45 -3.56 -2.23
CA ALA A 19 8.78 -3.40 -1.65
C ALA A 19 9.09 -1.93 -1.40
N ILE A 20 8.97 -1.08 -2.44
CA ILE A 20 9.19 0.36 -2.34
C ILE A 20 8.21 0.99 -1.33
N GLY A 21 6.92 0.64 -1.41
CA GLY A 21 5.90 1.15 -0.50
C GLY A 21 6.21 0.83 0.96
N ASN A 22 6.63 -0.40 1.27
CA ASN A 22 6.99 -0.76 2.65
C ASN A 22 8.27 -0.07 3.13
N MET A 23 9.23 0.22 2.25
CA MET A 23 10.46 0.95 2.59
C MET A 23 10.19 2.44 2.84
N VAL A 24 9.38 3.09 1.99
CA VAL A 24 9.14 4.54 2.03
C VAL A 24 8.02 4.92 3.00
N MET A 25 7.01 4.06 3.16
CA MET A 25 5.80 4.32 3.94
C MET A 25 5.69 3.41 5.18
N GLY A 26 6.79 2.79 5.61
CA GLY A 26 6.82 1.85 6.75
C GLY A 26 6.27 2.46 8.05
N GLN A 27 6.51 3.76 8.28
CA GLN A 27 6.00 4.51 9.43
C GLN A 27 4.46 4.54 9.53
N PHE A 28 3.74 4.36 8.41
CA PHE A 28 2.29 4.28 8.40
C PHE A 28 1.77 2.90 8.75
N GLU A 29 2.61 1.88 8.91
CA GLU A 29 2.15 0.53 9.27
C GLU A 29 2.77 0.02 10.57
N GLU A 30 3.52 0.85 11.30
CA GLU A 30 4.33 0.51 12.49
C GLU A 30 3.72 -0.54 13.42
N GLN A 31 2.49 -0.32 13.95
CA GLN A 31 1.81 -1.27 14.84
C GLN A 31 0.87 -2.26 14.11
N THR A 32 0.79 -2.22 12.77
CA THR A 32 0.04 -3.22 12.01
C THR A 32 0.75 -4.58 12.07
N PRO A 33 0.04 -5.65 12.46
CA PRO A 33 0.58 -7.01 12.45
C PRO A 33 1.19 -7.38 11.10
N LYS A 34 2.41 -7.94 11.11
CA LYS A 34 3.14 -8.33 9.89
C LYS A 34 2.30 -9.22 8.96
N ILE A 35 1.52 -10.14 9.53
CA ILE A 35 0.62 -11.02 8.77
C ILE A 35 -0.42 -10.24 7.95
N ARG A 36 -0.97 -9.14 8.47
CA ARG A 36 -1.92 -8.30 7.72
C ARG A 36 -1.24 -7.57 6.57
N ARG A 37 0.05 -7.22 6.71
CA ARG A 37 0.83 -6.59 5.64
C ARG A 37 1.12 -7.60 4.50
N VAL A 38 1.51 -8.82 4.86
CA VAL A 38 1.73 -9.92 3.89
C VAL A 38 0.42 -10.30 3.20
N ALA A 39 -0.68 -10.43 3.96
CA ALA A 39 -1.99 -10.73 3.39
C ALA A 39 -2.45 -9.66 2.39
N LYS A 40 -2.22 -8.38 2.68
CA LYS A 40 -2.52 -7.27 1.75
C LYS A 40 -1.75 -7.42 0.43
N TYR A 41 -0.45 -7.75 0.50
CA TYR A 41 0.37 -8.00 -0.69
C TYR A 41 -0.16 -9.18 -1.51
N LEU A 42 -0.37 -10.34 -0.87
CA LEU A 42 -0.88 -11.53 -1.55
C LEU A 42 -2.26 -11.30 -2.18
N LEU A 43 -3.15 -10.59 -1.49
CA LEU A 43 -4.46 -10.23 -2.01
C LEU A 43 -4.34 -9.42 -3.30
N VAL A 44 -3.55 -8.34 -3.30
CA VAL A 44 -3.38 -7.50 -4.50
C VAL A 44 -2.70 -8.30 -5.61
N LEU A 45 -1.70 -9.12 -5.30
CA LEU A 45 -1.02 -9.96 -6.26
C LEU A 45 -1.99 -10.92 -6.96
N ILE A 46 -2.80 -11.65 -6.20
CA ILE A 46 -3.79 -12.59 -6.73
C ILE A 46 -4.84 -11.86 -7.57
N LEU A 47 -5.33 -10.70 -7.11
CA LEU A 47 -6.30 -9.90 -7.86
C LEU A 47 -5.73 -9.43 -9.20
N ILE A 48 -4.52 -8.88 -9.23
CA ILE A 48 -3.91 -8.39 -10.47
C ILE A 48 -3.57 -9.53 -11.43
N CYS A 49 -3.05 -10.65 -10.93
CA CYS A 49 -2.80 -11.83 -11.77
C CYS A 49 -4.11 -12.41 -12.32
N GLY A 50 -5.16 -12.49 -11.50
CA GLY A 50 -6.49 -12.94 -11.91
C GLY A 50 -7.08 -12.03 -12.98
N ILE A 51 -7.02 -10.71 -12.81
CA ILE A 51 -7.49 -9.76 -13.82
C ILE A 51 -6.68 -9.91 -15.11
N SER A 52 -5.36 -10.08 -15.01
CA SER A 52 -4.51 -10.29 -16.20
C SER A 52 -4.90 -11.57 -16.95
N PHE A 53 -5.20 -12.65 -16.23
CA PHE A 53 -5.66 -13.90 -16.82
C PHE A 53 -7.01 -13.78 -17.53
N PHE A 54 -8.01 -13.12 -16.92
CA PHE A 54 -9.37 -13.06 -17.47
C PHE A 54 -9.61 -11.91 -18.45
N PHE A 55 -8.95 -10.77 -18.27
CA PHE A 55 -9.21 -9.51 -19.00
C PHE A 55 -7.97 -8.97 -19.72
N GLY A 56 -6.85 -9.67 -19.64
CA GLY A 56 -5.58 -9.28 -20.25
C GLY A 56 -4.78 -8.29 -19.40
N ARG A 57 -3.48 -8.23 -19.69
CA ARG A 57 -2.51 -7.40 -18.96
C ARG A 57 -2.86 -5.93 -18.94
N ALA A 58 -3.31 -5.37 -20.07
CA ALA A 58 -3.63 -3.95 -20.15
C ALA A 58 -4.68 -3.54 -19.11
N ALA A 59 -5.75 -4.33 -18.98
CA ALA A 59 -6.78 -4.11 -17.96
C ALA A 59 -6.21 -4.23 -16.54
N ALA A 60 -5.36 -5.25 -16.29
CA ALA A 60 -4.71 -5.43 -15.00
C ALA A 60 -3.84 -4.24 -14.60
N MET A 61 -3.04 -3.70 -15.52
CA MET A 61 -2.17 -2.56 -15.26
C MET A 61 -2.95 -1.26 -15.07
N ILE A 62 -4.04 -1.05 -15.83
CA ILE A 62 -4.94 0.09 -15.62
C ILE A 62 -5.56 0.02 -14.22
N ILE A 63 -6.08 -1.13 -13.82
CA ILE A 63 -6.69 -1.32 -12.50
C ILE A 63 -5.66 -1.13 -11.38
N LEU A 64 -4.45 -1.68 -11.54
CA LEU A 64 -3.35 -1.46 -10.62
C LEU A 64 -3.01 0.04 -10.51
N GLY A 65 -2.92 0.76 -11.62
CA GLY A 65 -2.71 2.20 -11.64
C GLY A 65 -3.80 2.99 -10.92
N ILE A 66 -5.08 2.69 -11.19
CA ILE A 66 -6.24 3.32 -10.54
C ILE A 66 -6.25 3.06 -9.02
N SER A 67 -5.75 1.90 -8.57
CA SER A 67 -5.68 1.56 -7.14
C SER A 67 -4.78 2.49 -6.31
N PHE A 68 -3.93 3.31 -6.95
CA PHE A 68 -3.16 4.34 -6.27
C PHE A 68 -3.96 5.61 -5.97
N LEU A 69 -5.10 5.86 -6.62
CA LEU A 69 -5.89 7.07 -6.38
C LEU A 69 -6.31 7.24 -4.91
N PRO A 70 -6.79 6.20 -4.19
CA PRO A 70 -7.04 6.29 -2.76
C PRO A 70 -5.79 6.64 -1.95
N VAL A 71 -4.63 6.06 -2.29
CA VAL A 71 -3.36 6.36 -1.61
C VAL A 71 -2.99 7.83 -1.80
N LEU A 72 -3.03 8.31 -3.05
CA LEU A 72 -2.74 9.71 -3.37
C LEU A 72 -3.70 10.64 -2.65
N TYR A 73 -5.01 10.36 -2.65
CA TYR A 73 -5.99 11.16 -1.94
C TYR A 73 -5.74 11.20 -0.44
N VAL A 74 -5.47 10.05 0.17
CA VAL A 74 -5.25 9.94 1.62
C VAL A 74 -4.00 10.73 2.03
N HIS A 75 -2.89 10.55 1.32
CA HIS A 75 -1.60 11.15 1.66
C HIS A 75 -1.51 12.63 1.25
N SER A 76 -2.05 13.04 0.09
CA SER A 76 -1.95 14.43 -0.35
C SER A 76 -2.99 15.36 0.28
N TYR A 77 -4.18 14.84 0.59
CA TYR A 77 -5.32 15.67 1.00
C TYR A 77 -5.92 15.26 2.34
N TYR A 78 -6.34 14.01 2.51
CA TYR A 78 -7.14 13.64 3.68
C TYR A 78 -6.37 13.75 5.00
N LEU A 79 -5.17 13.17 5.07
CA LEU A 79 -4.33 13.26 6.27
C LEU A 79 -3.95 14.73 6.55
N PRO A 80 -3.41 15.51 5.59
CA PRO A 80 -2.99 16.88 5.89
C PRO A 80 -4.16 17.81 6.20
N LYS A 81 -5.19 17.82 5.35
CA LYS A 81 -6.27 18.82 5.44
C LYS A 81 -7.38 18.44 6.41
N LYS A 82 -7.73 17.16 6.55
CA LYS A 82 -8.83 16.73 7.42
C LYS A 82 -8.38 16.26 8.78
N LYS A 83 -7.15 15.75 8.91
CA LYS A 83 -6.63 15.23 10.18
C LYS A 83 -5.51 16.06 10.79
N GLY A 84 -4.92 16.99 10.03
CA GLY A 84 -3.75 17.74 10.47
C GLY A 84 -2.55 16.82 10.72
N ILE A 85 -2.44 15.75 9.94
CA ILE A 85 -1.36 14.77 9.95
C ILE A 85 -0.60 14.91 8.64
N ASN A 86 0.71 15.08 8.70
CA ASN A 86 1.58 15.11 7.54
C ASN A 86 1.44 13.78 6.77
N GLY A 87 1.03 13.86 5.51
CA GLY A 87 0.78 12.68 4.68
C GLY A 87 2.03 11.97 4.20
N TRP A 88 3.23 12.48 4.47
CA TRP A 88 4.50 11.81 4.17
C TRP A 88 5.16 11.23 5.43
N THR A 89 5.21 12.00 6.52
CA THR A 89 5.88 11.58 7.75
C THR A 89 4.95 10.89 8.77
N GLY A 90 3.64 11.09 8.65
CA GLY A 90 2.67 10.63 9.64
C GLY A 90 2.68 11.44 10.94
N GLU A 91 3.31 12.61 10.96
CA GLU A 91 3.39 13.47 12.15
C GLU A 91 2.24 14.48 12.22
N PRO A 92 1.79 14.88 13.42
CA PRO A 92 2.21 14.40 14.74
C PRO A 92 1.78 12.94 15.00
N LYS A 93 2.69 12.12 15.54
CA LYS A 93 2.48 10.68 15.74
C LYS A 93 1.29 10.36 16.64
N ASN A 94 1.03 11.17 17.67
CA ASN A 94 -0.12 11.00 18.56
C ASN A 94 -1.46 11.04 17.80
N LYS A 95 -1.65 12.02 16.91
CA LYS A 95 -2.84 12.15 16.07
C LYS A 95 -2.96 10.99 15.08
N TYR A 96 -1.83 10.53 14.55
CA TYR A 96 -1.83 9.39 13.65
C TYR A 96 -2.21 8.09 14.37
N TYR A 97 -1.69 7.87 15.57
CA TYR A 97 -2.02 6.69 16.36
C TYR A 97 -3.49 6.74 16.81
N ASP A 98 -4.01 7.91 17.19
CA ASP A 98 -5.44 8.14 17.39
C ASP A 98 -6.28 7.74 16.18
N PHE A 99 -5.90 8.26 15.00
CA PHE A 99 -6.60 7.96 13.75
C PHE A 99 -6.59 6.46 13.43
N ARG A 100 -5.50 5.76 13.76
CA ARG A 100 -5.33 4.32 13.57
C ARG A 100 -5.90 3.45 14.70
N LYS A 101 -6.36 4.07 15.79
CA LYS A 101 -6.75 3.39 17.03
C LYS A 101 -5.64 2.49 17.57
N TRP A 102 -4.42 3.00 17.50
CA TRP A 102 -3.20 2.35 17.98
C TRP A 102 -2.85 2.81 19.39
N ASN A 103 -2.02 2.02 20.08
CA ASN A 103 -1.56 2.41 21.40
C ASN A 103 -0.61 3.61 21.27
N LYS A 104 -0.88 4.67 22.02
CA LYS A 104 -0.04 5.88 22.08
C LYS A 104 1.12 5.73 23.03
N ASP A 105 0.94 4.90 24.04
CA ASP A 105 1.95 4.65 25.04
C ASP A 105 2.80 3.47 24.59
N ILE A 106 3.83 3.80 23.81
CA ILE A 106 4.80 2.85 23.28
C ILE A 106 6.00 2.64 24.23
N PHE A 107 5.98 3.29 25.40
CA PHE A 107 7.06 3.23 26.41
C PHE A 107 6.62 2.62 27.75
N SER A 108 5.33 2.35 27.96
CA SER A 108 4.90 1.49 29.07
C SER A 108 5.18 0.03 28.74
N GLU A 109 6.40 -0.39 29.01
CA GLU A 109 6.72 -1.78 29.35
C GLU A 109 6.79 -1.96 30.87
#